data_AF-A0A3D1C9X5-F1
#
_entry.id   AF-A0A3D1C9X5-F1
#
_cell.length_a   1.000
_cell.length_b   1.000
_cell.length_c   1.000
_cell.angle_alpha   90.00
_cell.angle_beta   90.00
_cell.angle_gamma   90.00
#
_symmetry.space_group_name_H-M   'P 1'
#
loop_
_entity.id
_entity.type
_entity.pdbx_description
1 polymer ?
#
loop_
_entity_poly.entity_id
_entity_poly.type
_entity_poly.pdbx_seq_one_letter_code
_entity_poly.pdbx_strand_id
1 'polypeptide(L)'
;MGKPLKLLLIFIFIISTFFLPTRTFADMAPPIQPPITNPEPGTETTYVRMMAETVLIDVQSDTKKDSLGMARITASFTMRNLGTSPENLAARFPISANDGRGQYPEISDLSVRVNSTQIPYRRVNYPDIRWQDKDVPWAEFDVTFPVGINVNVEIAYILNGSGYAPFTAFYYILETGAGWNGTIGSADIVLRLPFPASNQNVITNLQIGWSETTPGGLFSGNEVRWHYDDFEPGPEGPVQNMEFSLVSPAAWQAILDGRNSVNKNPNDSEAWGRLAMATKRVFFQGKGYRTDPGGEELYALSIAAYEKCLALKPQDAQWHAGFADLLANRAYWDTWEKGPTQDAIRGIQEIHTALQLAPTDPVVLNIAETISYLFPGGMVQTDSVYAFPWLTQTPTPFPATATIAAAFDPASVSGEYKSELLSLENQKKMQMVVRLQSDHSVVFEGRYEDGMTLLASGYWVDNGDGSIRIFVKDSDNRSYTINFRYENSGLTAIEYPSIFSGTSWELIRTLVETPTPVPSKTPTRIPESPETPTQPFMVPTKETTSPTNPICGSALLVPFGLLFAIAFSSKTHKREENIYDRKR
;
A
#
# COMPACT_ATOMS: atom_id res chain seq x y z
N MET A 1 -30.82 -5.51 -25.97
CA MET A 1 -31.05 -4.98 -24.60
C MET A 1 -31.94 -3.74 -24.70
N GLY A 2 -33.17 -3.79 -24.19
CA GLY A 2 -34.14 -2.70 -24.38
C GLY A 2 -33.69 -1.38 -23.71
N LYS A 3 -34.02 -0.24 -24.32
CA LYS A 3 -33.79 1.10 -23.75
C LYS A 3 -34.16 1.25 -22.26
N PRO A 4 -35.25 0.66 -21.72
CA PRO A 4 -35.55 0.78 -20.28
C PRO A 4 -34.54 0.04 -19.38
N LEU A 5 -33.93 -1.06 -19.85
CA LEU A 5 -32.98 -1.84 -19.07
C LEU A 5 -31.60 -1.17 -18.97
N LYS A 6 -31.21 -0.41 -20.01
CA LYS A 6 -29.98 0.43 -19.97
C LYS A 6 -30.14 1.60 -19.00
N LEU A 7 -31.31 2.24 -18.95
CA LEU A 7 -31.57 3.32 -18.01
C LEU A 7 -31.54 2.84 -16.56
N LEU A 8 -32.12 1.66 -16.29
CA LEU A 8 -32.11 1.03 -14.97
C LEU A 8 -30.70 0.67 -14.48
N LEU A 9 -29.85 0.12 -15.36
CA LEU A 9 -28.47 -0.21 -15.00
C LEU A 9 -27.60 1.03 -14.78
N ILE A 10 -27.81 2.09 -15.55
CA ILE A 10 -27.14 3.39 -15.30
C ILE A 10 -27.60 3.97 -13.96
N PHE A 11 -28.88 3.86 -13.63
CA PHE A 11 -29.41 4.34 -12.34
C PHE A 11 -28.86 3.54 -11.16
N ILE A 12 -28.74 2.22 -11.27
CA ILE A 12 -28.14 1.35 -10.24
C ILE A 12 -26.63 1.61 -10.10
N PHE A 13 -25.91 1.84 -11.21
CA PHE A 13 -24.48 2.17 -11.17
C PHE A 13 -24.23 3.54 -10.52
N ILE A 14 -25.05 4.54 -10.83
CA ILE A 14 -24.99 5.87 -10.21
C ILE A 14 -25.33 5.78 -8.71
N ILE A 15 -26.37 5.04 -8.32
CA ILE A 15 -26.70 4.83 -6.90
C ILE A 15 -25.59 4.07 -6.17
N SER A 16 -24.92 3.12 -6.82
CA SER A 16 -23.79 2.37 -6.24
C SER A 16 -22.54 3.22 -6.02
N THR A 17 -22.34 4.30 -6.79
CA THR A 17 -21.24 5.27 -6.57
C THR A 17 -21.52 6.29 -5.47
N PHE A 18 -22.76 6.39 -4.97
CA PHE A 18 -23.15 7.31 -3.89
C PHE A 18 -23.15 6.68 -2.47
N PHE A 19 -22.77 5.41 -2.33
CA PHE A 19 -22.61 4.73 -1.03
C PHE A 19 -21.14 4.42 -0.73
N LEU A 20 -20.27 5.42 -0.89
CA LEU A 20 -18.94 5.33 -0.29
C LEU A 20 -19.08 5.49 1.23
N PRO A 21 -18.46 4.63 2.05
CA PRO A 21 -18.42 4.80 3.49
C PRO A 21 -17.82 6.17 3.83
N THR A 22 -18.51 6.91 4.67
CA THR A 22 -18.13 8.26 5.08
C THR A 22 -17.06 8.20 6.17
N ARG A 23 -16.08 9.09 6.06
CA ARG A 23 -14.87 9.17 6.89
C ARG A 23 -15.17 10.00 8.14
N THR A 24 -14.58 9.62 9.28
CA THR A 24 -14.76 10.27 10.60
C THR A 24 -13.65 11.27 10.92
N PHE A 25 -13.74 11.90 12.10
CA PHE A 25 -13.50 13.33 12.18
C PHE A 25 -13.27 13.83 13.65
N ALA A 26 -12.25 14.65 13.96
CA ALA A 26 -12.01 15.36 15.24
C ALA A 26 -10.91 16.47 15.23
N ASP A 27 -11.25 17.75 15.51
CA ASP A 27 -10.37 18.90 15.87
C ASP A 27 -11.29 20.05 16.40
N MET A 28 -10.75 21.14 16.96
CA MET A 28 -11.47 22.24 17.64
C MET A 28 -11.91 23.36 16.68
N ALA A 29 -13.17 23.79 16.77
CA ALA A 29 -13.78 24.84 15.93
C ALA A 29 -14.18 26.11 16.72
N PRO A 30 -14.23 27.30 16.09
CA PRO A 30 -14.81 28.53 16.67
C PRO A 30 -16.36 28.48 16.75
N PRO A 31 -17.02 29.48 17.37
CA PRO A 31 -18.49 29.59 17.35
C PRO A 31 -19.08 29.78 15.92
N ILE A 32 -20.19 29.10 15.60
CA ILE A 32 -20.99 29.32 14.37
C ILE A 32 -21.81 30.62 14.49
N GLN A 33 -21.78 31.48 13.47
CA GLN A 33 -22.77 32.54 13.24
C GLN A 33 -24.07 31.97 12.62
N PRO A 34 -25.26 32.57 12.83
CA PRO A 34 -26.55 32.03 12.38
C PRO A 34 -26.60 31.75 10.86
N PRO A 35 -27.51 30.87 10.41
CA PRO A 35 -27.23 29.87 9.39
C PRO A 35 -26.99 30.52 8.04
N ILE A 36 -25.79 30.33 7.51
CA ILE A 36 -25.43 30.07 6.11
C ILE A 36 -23.90 29.96 6.17
N THR A 37 -23.36 28.84 5.69
CA THR A 37 -21.93 28.55 5.48
C THR A 37 -21.06 28.36 6.74
N ASN A 38 -20.40 27.20 6.81
CA ASN A 38 -19.08 27.04 7.42
C ASN A 38 -18.25 28.28 7.01
N PRO A 39 -17.52 28.98 7.90
CA PRO A 39 -16.77 30.15 7.48
C PRO A 39 -15.90 29.75 6.29
N GLU A 40 -16.10 30.42 5.15
CA GLU A 40 -15.09 30.40 4.11
C GLU A 40 -13.80 30.94 4.76
N PRO A 41 -12.63 30.33 4.53
CA PRO A 41 -11.37 30.90 4.98
C PRO A 41 -11.31 32.40 4.62
N GLY A 42 -11.13 33.26 5.61
CA GLY A 42 -11.15 34.73 5.50
C GLY A 42 -12.47 35.43 5.87
N THR A 43 -13.46 34.72 6.42
CA THR A 43 -14.72 35.30 6.95
C THR A 43 -14.81 35.32 8.48
N GLU A 44 -13.70 35.03 9.17
CA GLU A 44 -13.68 34.86 10.62
C GLU A 44 -13.95 36.18 11.35
N THR A 45 -14.74 36.13 12.43
CA THR A 45 -15.01 37.31 13.30
C THR A 45 -14.21 37.32 14.59
N THR A 46 -13.32 36.36 14.78
CA THR A 46 -12.41 36.28 15.92
C THR A 46 -10.99 36.66 15.50
N TYR A 47 -10.22 37.27 16.41
CA TYR A 47 -8.78 37.46 16.23
C TYR A 47 -7.96 36.32 16.84
N VAL A 48 -8.62 35.28 17.37
CA VAL A 48 -7.95 34.10 17.93
C VAL A 48 -7.47 33.20 16.80
N ARG A 49 -6.15 33.00 16.76
CA ARG A 49 -5.45 32.10 15.84
C ARG A 49 -5.02 30.84 16.57
N MET A 50 -5.13 29.68 15.92
CA MET A 50 -4.41 28.47 16.32
C MET A 50 -2.94 28.61 15.92
N MET A 51 -2.02 28.48 16.87
CA MET A 51 -0.58 28.64 16.67
C MET A 51 0.14 27.31 16.49
N ALA A 52 -0.37 26.26 17.15
CA ALA A 52 0.15 24.91 17.04
C ALA A 52 -0.90 23.89 17.50
N GLU A 53 -0.83 22.70 16.94
CA GLU A 53 -1.59 21.53 17.33
C GLU A 53 -0.65 20.33 17.54
N THR A 54 -0.89 19.54 18.58
CA THR A 54 -0.24 18.25 18.78
C THR A 54 -1.29 17.19 19.06
N VAL A 55 -1.32 16.13 18.26
CA VAL A 55 -2.30 15.07 18.36
C VAL A 55 -1.60 13.75 18.60
N LEU A 56 -1.93 13.10 19.71
CA LEU A 56 -1.50 11.74 20.01
C LEU A 56 -2.68 10.79 19.85
N ILE A 57 -2.54 9.84 18.92
CA ILE A 57 -3.42 8.69 18.73
C ILE A 57 -2.74 7.49 19.39
N ASP A 58 -3.05 7.23 20.66
CA ASP A 58 -2.44 6.16 21.45
C ASP A 58 -3.29 4.87 21.36
N VAL A 59 -2.93 4.00 20.42
CA VAL A 59 -3.64 2.74 20.17
C VAL A 59 -3.45 1.79 21.34
N GLN A 60 -4.56 1.37 21.94
CA GLN A 60 -4.57 0.54 23.12
C GLN A 60 -4.26 -0.92 22.78
N SER A 61 -3.63 -1.62 23.70
CA SER A 61 -3.30 -3.04 23.58
C SER A 61 -4.50 -3.97 23.79
N ASP A 62 -5.73 -3.55 23.52
CA ASP A 62 -6.89 -4.45 23.61
C ASP A 62 -6.79 -5.49 22.48
N THR A 63 -6.60 -6.74 22.87
CA THR A 63 -6.44 -7.88 21.97
C THR A 63 -7.62 -8.85 22.04
N LYS A 64 -8.79 -8.40 22.51
CA LYS A 64 -10.00 -9.23 22.43
C LYS A 64 -10.18 -9.72 20.99
N LYS A 65 -10.44 -11.03 20.85
CA LYS A 65 -10.57 -11.68 19.54
C LYS A 65 -11.58 -10.90 18.68
N ASP A 66 -11.18 -10.59 17.45
CA ASP A 66 -11.96 -9.86 16.46
C ASP A 66 -12.35 -8.42 16.88
N SER A 67 -11.71 -7.88 17.92
CA SER A 67 -11.76 -6.45 18.26
C SER A 67 -11.10 -5.63 17.16
N LEU A 68 -11.72 -4.51 16.83
CA LEU A 68 -11.12 -3.45 16.00
C LEU A 68 -10.16 -2.57 16.81
N GLY A 69 -10.04 -2.82 18.12
CA GLY A 69 -9.22 -2.03 19.03
C GLY A 69 -9.86 -0.68 19.37
N MET A 70 -9.14 0.07 20.22
CA MET A 70 -9.52 1.40 20.65
C MET A 70 -8.25 2.25 20.70
N ALA A 71 -8.40 3.57 20.61
CA ALA A 71 -7.31 4.52 20.81
C ALA A 71 -7.72 5.57 21.84
N ARG A 72 -6.76 5.98 22.68
CA ARG A 72 -6.89 7.20 23.47
C ARG A 72 -6.35 8.34 22.63
N ILE A 73 -7.19 9.31 22.35
CA ILE A 73 -6.80 10.51 21.62
C ILE A 73 -6.49 11.60 22.63
N THR A 74 -5.42 12.35 22.41
CA THR A 74 -5.10 13.58 23.13
C THR A 74 -4.67 14.62 22.11
N ALA A 75 -5.51 15.65 21.95
CA ALA A 75 -5.25 16.79 21.09
C ALA A 75 -4.94 18.02 21.95
N SER A 76 -3.82 18.67 21.70
CA SER A 76 -3.35 19.85 22.42
C SER A 76 -3.18 21.01 21.46
N PHE A 77 -3.94 22.07 21.69
CA PHE A 77 -3.97 23.27 20.88
C PHE A 77 -3.28 24.41 21.63
N THR A 78 -2.44 25.17 20.93
CA THR A 78 -1.92 26.45 21.41
C THR A 78 -2.64 27.56 20.67
N MET A 79 -3.47 28.32 21.36
CA MET A 79 -4.29 29.39 20.79
C MET A 79 -3.74 30.76 21.20
N ARG A 80 -3.86 31.78 20.35
CA ARG A 80 -3.48 33.16 20.69
C ARG A 80 -4.43 34.17 20.10
N ASN A 81 -4.92 35.09 20.93
CA ASN A 81 -5.67 36.26 20.47
C ASN A 81 -4.69 37.32 19.91
N LEU A 82 -4.81 37.63 18.62
CA LEU A 82 -3.99 38.61 17.90
C LEU A 82 -4.63 40.02 17.86
N GLY A 83 -5.82 40.17 18.44
CA GLY A 83 -6.56 41.42 18.48
C GLY A 83 -6.06 42.38 19.56
N THR A 84 -6.87 43.40 19.86
CA THR A 84 -6.53 44.46 20.83
C THR A 84 -7.35 44.39 22.13
N SER A 85 -8.33 43.49 22.21
CA SER A 85 -9.16 43.26 23.38
C SER A 85 -9.31 41.76 23.67
N PRO A 86 -9.43 41.33 24.95
CA PRO A 86 -9.72 39.94 25.28
C PRO A 86 -11.01 39.45 24.62
N GLU A 87 -11.03 38.20 24.20
CA GLU A 87 -12.20 37.54 23.63
C GLU A 87 -12.69 36.42 24.55
N ASN A 88 -14.00 36.29 24.69
CA ASN A 88 -14.65 35.15 25.36
C ASN A 88 -15.45 34.40 24.31
N LEU A 89 -15.04 33.17 24.03
CA LEU A 89 -15.62 32.37 22.95
C LEU A 89 -16.20 31.08 23.50
N ALA A 90 -17.31 30.64 22.92
CA ALA A 90 -17.86 29.31 23.10
C ALA A 90 -17.19 28.37 22.08
N ALA A 91 -16.00 27.88 22.41
CA ALA A 91 -15.25 26.94 21.57
C ALA A 91 -15.98 25.60 21.49
N ARG A 92 -15.78 24.86 20.39
CA ARG A 92 -16.53 23.64 20.11
C ARG A 92 -15.61 22.52 19.67
N PHE A 93 -16.01 21.29 19.98
CA PHE A 93 -15.35 20.08 19.54
C PHE A 93 -16.40 19.05 19.09
N PRO A 94 -16.29 18.45 17.90
CA PRO A 94 -17.25 17.46 17.44
C PRO A 94 -17.09 16.20 18.28
N ILE A 95 -18.19 15.68 18.84
CA ILE A 95 -18.13 14.50 19.74
C ILE A 95 -18.75 13.26 19.12
N SER A 96 -19.16 13.35 17.86
CA SER A 96 -19.74 12.25 17.10
C SER A 96 -19.44 12.43 15.63
N ALA A 97 -19.29 11.32 14.92
CA ALA A 97 -19.10 11.31 13.48
C ALA A 97 -19.74 10.07 12.87
N ASN A 98 -19.99 10.10 11.56
CA ASN A 98 -20.65 8.99 10.86
C ASN A 98 -19.75 7.74 10.81
N ASP A 99 -20.22 6.59 11.29
CA ASP A 99 -19.47 5.32 11.33
C ASP A 99 -19.31 4.62 9.96
N GLY A 100 -19.63 5.30 8.87
CA GLY A 100 -19.67 4.74 7.51
C GLY A 100 -20.88 3.84 7.24
N ARG A 101 -21.78 3.66 8.22
CA ARG A 101 -23.05 2.92 8.12
C ARG A 101 -24.26 3.82 8.39
N GLY A 102 -24.05 5.13 8.41
CA GLY A 102 -25.09 6.12 8.67
C GLY A 102 -25.48 6.25 10.14
N GLN A 103 -24.70 5.67 11.07
CA GLN A 103 -24.84 5.93 12.50
C GLN A 103 -23.83 6.98 12.94
N TYR A 104 -24.15 7.70 14.01
CA TYR A 104 -23.30 8.76 14.56
C TYR A 104 -22.98 8.42 16.02
N PRO A 105 -22.08 7.46 16.28
CA PRO A 105 -21.67 7.13 17.64
C PRO A 105 -20.89 8.29 18.27
N GLU A 106 -21.19 8.58 19.53
CA GLU A 106 -20.43 9.54 20.32
C GLU A 106 -19.13 8.91 20.85
N ILE A 107 -18.08 9.73 20.94
CA ILE A 107 -16.83 9.41 21.63
C ILE A 107 -17.09 9.25 23.12
N SER A 108 -16.30 8.39 23.80
CA SER A 108 -16.43 8.18 25.24
C SER A 108 -15.29 8.82 26.02
N ASP A 109 -15.47 9.00 27.33
CA ASP A 109 -14.47 9.55 28.26
C ASP A 109 -13.90 10.91 27.84
N LEU A 110 -14.74 11.78 27.26
CA LEU A 110 -14.35 13.13 26.85
C LEU A 110 -13.96 13.99 28.06
N SER A 111 -12.81 14.64 27.95
CA SER A 111 -12.33 15.65 28.89
C SER A 111 -11.79 16.86 28.14
N VAL A 112 -12.10 18.04 28.68
CA VAL A 112 -11.66 19.34 28.15
C VAL A 112 -10.88 20.06 29.24
N ARG A 113 -9.66 20.50 28.92
CA ARG A 113 -8.82 21.28 29.82
C ARG A 113 -8.37 22.58 29.16
N VAL A 114 -8.36 23.66 29.93
CA VAL A 114 -7.80 24.94 29.54
C VAL A 114 -6.69 25.29 30.52
N ASN A 115 -5.48 25.50 30.03
CA ASN A 115 -4.27 25.73 30.83
C ASN A 115 -4.15 24.69 31.97
N SER A 116 -4.25 23.41 31.62
CA SER A 116 -4.25 22.26 32.55
C SER A 116 -5.42 22.16 33.54
N THR A 117 -6.37 23.10 33.53
CA THR A 117 -7.55 23.06 34.38
C THR A 117 -8.71 22.41 33.63
N GLN A 118 -9.27 21.33 34.17
CA GLN A 118 -10.44 20.69 33.58
C GLN A 118 -11.67 21.60 33.73
N ILE A 119 -12.38 21.83 32.63
CA ILE A 119 -13.58 22.67 32.58
C ILE A 119 -14.80 21.84 32.17
N PRO A 120 -16.02 22.26 32.56
CA PRO A 120 -17.22 21.62 32.05
C PRO A 120 -17.44 21.99 30.58
N TYR A 121 -18.14 21.10 29.86
CA TYR A 121 -18.68 21.36 28.54
C TYR A 121 -20.18 21.05 28.53
N ARG A 122 -20.89 21.59 27.55
CA ARG A 122 -22.30 21.30 27.29
C ARG A 122 -22.44 20.59 25.95
N ARG A 123 -23.31 19.59 25.90
CA ARG A 123 -23.67 18.91 24.64
C ARG A 123 -24.66 19.77 23.87
N VAL A 124 -24.30 20.13 22.65
CA VAL A 124 -25.13 20.93 21.73
C VAL A 124 -25.16 20.26 20.37
N ASN A 125 -26.17 20.56 19.56
CA ASN A 125 -26.34 19.97 18.23
C ASN A 125 -26.11 21.08 17.18
N TYR A 126 -25.29 20.81 16.18
CA TYR A 126 -25.04 21.68 15.03
C TYR A 126 -24.99 20.88 13.74
N PRO A 127 -25.19 21.51 12.57
CA PRO A 127 -25.06 20.83 11.29
C PRO A 127 -23.72 20.10 11.17
N ASP A 128 -23.75 18.93 10.55
CA ASP A 128 -22.57 18.15 10.16
C ASP A 128 -21.63 19.02 9.32
N ILE A 129 -20.34 18.99 9.61
CA ILE A 129 -19.32 19.86 9.00
C ILE A 129 -19.31 19.67 7.48
N ARG A 130 -19.45 18.41 7.03
CA ARG A 130 -19.25 18.05 5.62
C ARG A 130 -20.48 18.26 4.74
N TRP A 131 -21.65 17.83 5.21
CA TRP A 131 -22.86 17.82 4.39
C TRP A 131 -23.91 18.82 4.86
N GLN A 132 -23.81 19.29 6.11
CA GLN A 132 -24.77 20.20 6.76
C GLN A 132 -26.23 19.74 6.65
N ASP A 133 -26.47 18.45 6.35
CA ASP A 133 -27.77 17.88 6.08
C ASP A 133 -28.44 17.33 7.36
N LYS A 134 -27.66 17.19 8.44
CA LYS A 134 -28.08 16.65 9.73
C LYS A 134 -27.36 17.36 10.85
N ASP A 135 -28.06 17.54 11.96
CA ASP A 135 -27.39 17.97 13.19
C ASP A 135 -26.66 16.80 13.85
N VAL A 136 -25.39 17.01 14.18
CA VAL A 136 -24.54 16.10 14.95
C VAL A 136 -24.18 16.75 16.29
N PRO A 137 -23.89 15.95 17.34
CA PRO A 137 -23.55 16.50 18.63
C PRO A 137 -22.11 17.00 18.71
N TRP A 138 -21.96 18.10 19.45
CA TRP A 138 -20.71 18.78 19.78
C TRP A 138 -20.62 18.99 21.29
N ALA A 139 -19.39 19.06 21.80
CA ALA A 139 -19.08 19.64 23.09
C ALA A 139 -18.76 21.12 22.90
N GLU A 140 -19.54 21.99 23.52
CA GLU A 140 -19.29 23.43 23.58
C GLU A 140 -18.80 23.81 24.98
N PHE A 141 -17.77 24.63 25.05
CA PHE A 141 -17.15 25.06 26.31
C PHE A 141 -16.62 26.49 26.20
N ASP A 142 -16.70 27.23 27.30
CA ASP A 142 -16.37 28.65 27.30
C ASP A 142 -14.88 28.85 27.61
N VAL A 143 -14.20 29.64 26.77
CA VAL A 143 -12.77 29.93 26.89
C VAL A 143 -12.52 31.43 26.76
N THR A 144 -11.71 31.98 27.66
CA THR A 144 -11.22 33.35 27.58
C THR A 144 -9.83 33.36 26.94
N PHE A 145 -9.65 34.18 25.90
CA PHE A 145 -8.39 34.39 25.19
C PHE A 145 -7.86 35.81 25.43
N PRO A 146 -6.92 36.00 26.37
CA PRO A 146 -6.28 37.29 26.59
C PRO A 146 -5.40 37.69 25.39
N VAL A 147 -5.30 39.00 25.14
CA VAL A 147 -4.50 39.56 24.04
C VAL A 147 -3.04 39.15 24.16
N GLY A 148 -2.49 38.55 23.10
CA GLY A 148 -1.07 38.20 22.99
C GLY A 148 -0.61 37.07 23.90
N ILE A 149 -1.50 36.43 24.67
CA ILE A 149 -1.17 35.33 25.58
C ILE A 149 -1.56 34.00 24.93
N ASN A 150 -0.65 33.02 25.00
CA ASN A 150 -0.96 31.65 24.59
C ASN A 150 -1.93 31.02 25.60
N VAL A 151 -3.02 30.47 25.10
CA VAL A 151 -3.96 29.64 25.85
C VAL A 151 -3.82 28.22 25.34
N ASN A 152 -3.51 27.28 26.23
CA ASN A 152 -3.45 25.87 25.88
C ASN A 152 -4.83 25.23 26.11
N VAL A 153 -5.36 24.57 25.10
CA VAL A 153 -6.59 23.77 25.19
C VAL A 153 -6.21 22.32 24.93
N GLU A 154 -6.60 21.41 25.82
CA GLU A 154 -6.37 19.97 25.66
C GLU A 154 -7.72 19.26 25.65
N ILE A 155 -7.92 18.42 24.62
CA ILE A 155 -9.07 17.55 24.46
C ILE A 155 -8.58 16.10 24.49
N ALA A 156 -9.13 15.29 25.40
CA ALA A 156 -8.81 13.87 25.46
C ALA A 156 -10.05 13.01 25.54
N TYR A 157 -10.08 11.90 24.81
CA TYR A 157 -11.22 10.99 24.70
C TYR A 157 -10.77 9.59 24.24
N ILE A 158 -11.72 8.66 24.26
CA ILE A 158 -11.55 7.31 23.72
C ILE A 158 -12.32 7.18 22.40
N LEU A 159 -11.63 6.65 21.39
CA LEU A 159 -12.15 6.37 20.06
C LEU A 159 -12.13 4.86 19.79
N ASN A 160 -13.24 4.31 19.34
CA ASN A 160 -13.31 2.92 18.89
C ASN A 160 -12.74 2.81 17.47
N GLY A 161 -11.96 1.76 17.22
CA GLY A 161 -11.53 1.41 15.88
C GLY A 161 -12.73 1.06 15.00
N SER A 162 -12.65 1.46 13.74
CA SER A 162 -13.72 1.29 12.76
C SER A 162 -13.30 0.34 11.65
N GLY A 163 -14.26 -0.32 11.02
CA GLY A 163 -14.01 -1.24 9.91
C GLY A 163 -14.36 -2.72 10.10
N TYR A 164 -13.54 -3.60 9.52
CA TYR A 164 -13.69 -5.06 9.59
C TYR A 164 -12.35 -5.72 9.87
N ALA A 165 -12.35 -6.63 10.85
CA ALA A 165 -11.21 -7.48 11.13
C ALA A 165 -10.74 -8.22 9.86
N PRO A 166 -9.42 -8.39 9.67
CA PRO A 166 -8.34 -8.12 10.62
C PRO A 166 -7.81 -6.68 10.60
N PHE A 167 -8.47 -5.76 9.91
CA PHE A 167 -8.04 -4.37 9.78
C PHE A 167 -8.86 -3.44 10.67
N THR A 168 -8.28 -2.30 11.00
CA THR A 168 -8.96 -1.22 11.73
C THR A 168 -8.51 0.13 11.19
N ALA A 169 -9.36 1.13 11.33
CA ALA A 169 -9.04 2.50 10.99
C ALA A 169 -9.40 3.45 12.14
N PHE A 170 -8.52 4.43 12.35
CA PHE A 170 -8.77 5.60 13.18
C PHE A 170 -8.73 6.85 12.30
N TYR A 171 -9.46 7.87 12.71
CA TYR A 171 -9.63 9.10 11.95
C TYR A 171 -9.54 10.32 12.86
N TYR A 172 -9.05 11.42 12.32
CA TYR A 172 -8.93 12.70 13.01
C TYR A 172 -9.17 13.86 12.01
N ILE A 173 -9.90 14.91 12.42
CA ILE A 173 -10.17 16.08 11.56
C ILE A 173 -8.98 16.99 11.69
N LEU A 174 -8.60 17.69 10.63
CA LEU A 174 -7.86 18.94 10.79
C LEU A 174 -8.64 20.14 10.24
N GLU A 175 -9.59 19.92 9.31
CA GLU A 175 -10.38 20.96 8.65
C GLU A 175 -11.16 21.93 9.56
N THR A 176 -11.46 21.58 10.81
CA THR A 176 -12.07 22.54 11.76
C THR A 176 -11.11 23.64 12.19
N GLY A 177 -9.81 23.39 12.11
CA GLY A 177 -8.74 24.34 12.38
C GLY A 177 -8.82 25.55 11.46
N ALA A 178 -9.31 25.36 10.24
CA ALA A 178 -9.50 26.41 9.25
C ALA A 178 -10.61 27.41 9.61
N GLY A 179 -11.37 27.17 10.69
CA GLY A 179 -12.31 28.16 11.22
C GLY A 179 -11.63 29.27 12.05
N TRP A 180 -10.39 29.08 12.48
CA TRP A 180 -9.67 30.06 13.30
C TRP A 180 -9.01 31.14 12.45
N ASN A 181 -8.59 32.25 13.09
CA ASN A 181 -8.01 33.38 12.37
C ASN A 181 -6.67 33.02 11.72
N GLY A 182 -6.65 32.92 10.38
CA GLY A 182 -5.46 32.56 9.60
C GLY A 182 -5.04 31.10 9.76
N THR A 183 -3.83 30.76 9.30
CA THR A 183 -3.34 29.37 9.33
C THR A 183 -3.22 28.82 10.75
N ILE A 184 -3.25 27.49 10.91
CA ILE A 184 -3.11 26.84 12.23
C ILE A 184 -1.68 26.81 12.79
N GLY A 185 -0.73 27.44 12.08
CA GLY A 185 0.67 27.41 12.44
C GLY A 185 1.25 26.02 12.18
N SER A 186 1.61 25.28 13.22
CA SER A 186 2.24 23.95 13.07
C SER A 186 1.36 22.81 13.58
N ALA A 187 1.46 21.62 13.01
CA ALA A 187 0.81 20.42 13.55
C ALA A 187 1.79 19.24 13.66
N ASP A 188 1.82 18.63 14.85
CA ASP A 188 2.51 17.38 15.13
C ASP A 188 1.49 16.26 15.38
N ILE A 189 1.38 15.32 14.44
CA ILE A 189 0.45 14.19 14.56
C ILE A 189 1.26 12.92 14.82
N VAL A 190 0.91 12.20 15.89
CA VAL A 190 1.62 11.02 16.35
C VAL A 190 0.66 9.85 16.51
N LEU A 191 0.84 8.84 15.67
CA LEU A 191 0.22 7.52 15.86
C LEU A 191 1.16 6.66 16.70
N ARG A 192 0.72 6.23 17.88
CA ARG A 192 1.48 5.33 18.76
C ARG A 192 0.81 3.98 18.83
N LEU A 193 1.58 2.93 18.59
CA LEU A 193 1.14 1.54 18.66
C LEU A 193 1.65 0.88 19.95
N PRO A 194 0.99 -0.18 20.45
CA PRO A 194 1.47 -0.94 21.61
C PRO A 194 2.64 -1.89 21.25
N PHE A 195 3.16 -1.81 20.02
CA PHE A 195 4.23 -2.62 19.46
C PHE A 195 5.00 -1.81 18.41
N PRO A 196 6.21 -2.23 17.98
CA PRO A 196 6.96 -1.51 16.95
C PRO A 196 6.16 -1.26 15.68
N ALA A 197 6.18 -0.03 15.18
CA ALA A 197 5.46 0.38 13.98
C ALA A 197 6.28 -0.01 12.75
N SER A 198 5.60 -0.52 11.72
CA SER A 198 6.21 -0.92 10.45
C SER A 198 5.17 -0.96 9.33
N ASN A 199 5.62 -1.06 8.09
CA ASN A 199 4.73 -1.27 6.94
C ASN A 199 3.89 -2.55 7.06
N GLN A 200 4.29 -3.52 7.88
CA GLN A 200 3.50 -4.73 8.11
C GLN A 200 2.22 -4.46 8.92
N ASN A 201 2.23 -3.48 9.83
CA ASN A 201 1.10 -3.21 10.74
C ASN A 201 0.45 -1.83 10.56
N VAL A 202 1.12 -0.90 9.87
CA VAL A 202 0.56 0.36 9.37
C VAL A 202 0.50 0.27 7.85
N ILE A 203 -0.69 0.46 7.29
CA ILE A 203 -0.96 0.18 5.87
C ILE A 203 -0.80 1.47 5.09
N THR A 204 0.30 1.59 4.35
CA THR A 204 0.66 2.78 3.57
C THR A 204 0.51 2.52 2.07
N ASN A 205 0.12 3.54 1.30
CA ASN A 205 0.03 3.48 -0.17
C ASN A 205 -0.93 2.40 -0.69
N LEU A 206 -1.93 2.04 0.13
CA LEU A 206 -2.96 1.08 -0.23
C LEU A 206 -4.23 1.41 0.53
N GLN A 207 -5.31 1.60 -0.22
CA GLN A 207 -6.64 1.70 0.35
C GLN A 207 -7.13 0.32 0.80
N ILE A 208 -7.44 0.17 2.09
CA ILE A 208 -8.09 -1.01 2.65
C ILE A 208 -9.58 -0.76 2.84
N GLY A 209 -10.37 -1.10 1.83
CA GLY A 209 -11.81 -0.90 1.85
C GLY A 209 -12.18 0.58 1.96
N TRP A 210 -12.43 1.06 3.18
CA TRP A 210 -12.95 2.40 3.50
C TRP A 210 -11.90 3.38 4.03
N SER A 211 -10.64 2.97 4.20
CA SER A 211 -9.59 3.85 4.72
C SER A 211 -8.26 3.71 3.99
N GLU A 212 -7.50 4.79 3.95
CA GLU A 212 -6.14 4.86 3.43
C GLU A 212 -5.31 5.71 4.39
N THR A 213 -4.19 5.19 4.91
CA THR A 213 -3.36 5.97 5.83
C THR A 213 -2.85 7.22 5.15
N THR A 214 -2.96 8.37 5.83
CA THR A 214 -2.43 9.64 5.34
C THR A 214 -0.94 9.50 4.97
N PRO A 215 -0.54 9.81 3.74
CA PRO A 215 0.86 9.69 3.31
C PRO A 215 1.83 10.58 4.11
N GLY A 216 3.13 10.28 4.02
CA GLY A 216 4.19 11.13 4.59
C GLY A 216 4.61 10.82 6.02
N GLY A 217 4.03 9.81 6.67
CA GLY A 217 4.37 9.42 8.04
C GLY A 217 5.77 8.83 8.17
N LEU A 218 6.52 9.28 9.18
CA LEU A 218 7.86 8.80 9.51
C LEU A 218 7.81 7.80 10.67
N PHE A 219 8.33 6.59 10.44
CA PHE A 219 8.36 5.52 11.44
C PHE A 219 9.54 5.68 12.40
N SER A 220 9.27 5.57 13.71
CA SER A 220 10.30 5.54 14.74
C SER A 220 9.84 4.73 15.95
N GLY A 221 10.51 3.60 16.22
CA GLY A 221 10.13 2.72 17.33
C GLY A 221 8.72 2.18 17.17
N ASN A 222 7.82 2.55 18.09
CA ASN A 222 6.40 2.21 18.06
C ASN A 222 5.50 3.35 17.55
N GLU A 223 6.07 4.38 16.93
CA GLU A 223 5.34 5.56 16.49
C GLU A 223 5.48 5.82 14.99
N VAL A 224 4.45 6.44 14.42
CA VAL A 224 4.46 7.08 13.11
C VAL A 224 4.12 8.55 13.29
N ARG A 225 4.92 9.44 12.71
CA ARG A 225 4.85 10.88 12.96
C ARG A 225 4.67 11.67 11.66
N TRP A 226 3.77 12.63 11.68
CA TRP A 226 3.59 13.65 10.64
C TRP A 226 3.86 15.02 11.26
N HIS A 227 4.49 15.88 10.49
CA HIS A 227 4.77 17.26 10.87
C HIS A 227 4.38 18.18 9.72
N TYR A 228 3.70 19.26 10.05
CA TYR A 228 3.27 20.28 9.10
C TYR A 228 3.61 21.67 9.66
N ASP A 229 4.14 22.54 8.80
CA ASP A 229 4.52 23.91 9.12
C ASP A 229 3.67 24.91 8.35
N ASP A 230 3.21 25.95 9.05
CA ASP A 230 2.44 27.10 8.57
C ASP A 230 1.39 26.74 7.50
N PHE A 231 0.57 25.74 7.78
CA PHE A 231 -0.43 25.23 6.84
C PHE A 231 -1.85 25.52 7.29
N GLU A 232 -2.76 25.48 6.32
CA GLU A 232 -4.19 25.51 6.56
C GLU A 232 -4.79 24.16 6.15
N PRO A 233 -5.50 23.46 7.05
CA PRO A 233 -6.19 22.23 6.71
C PRO A 233 -7.31 22.48 5.69
N GLY A 234 -7.30 21.78 4.55
CA GLY A 234 -8.33 21.97 3.54
C GLY A 234 -8.07 21.20 2.24
N PRO A 235 -9.00 21.24 1.27
CA PRO A 235 -8.85 20.58 -0.03
C PRO A 235 -7.62 21.04 -0.83
N GLU A 236 -7.23 22.31 -0.64
CA GLU A 236 -6.06 22.93 -1.27
C GLU A 236 -4.82 22.89 -0.37
N GLY A 237 -4.95 22.40 0.87
CA GLY A 237 -3.87 22.27 1.83
C GLY A 237 -3.09 20.96 1.67
N PRO A 238 -1.94 20.81 2.37
CA PRO A 238 -1.15 19.58 2.33
C PRO A 238 -1.89 18.36 2.90
N VAL A 239 -2.87 18.62 3.78
CA VAL A 239 -3.75 17.62 4.34
C VAL A 239 -5.06 18.28 4.76
N GLN A 240 -6.17 17.59 4.53
CA GLN A 240 -7.49 18.03 5.02
C GLN A 240 -7.82 17.37 6.36
N ASN A 241 -7.64 16.05 6.45
CA ASN A 241 -7.94 15.23 7.62
C ASN A 241 -6.94 14.06 7.68
N MET A 242 -6.82 13.44 8.86
CA MET A 242 -5.92 12.31 9.07
C MET A 242 -6.67 10.98 9.11
N GLU A 243 -6.08 9.98 8.47
CA GLU A 243 -6.55 8.60 8.45
C GLU A 243 -5.41 7.65 8.81
N PHE A 244 -5.72 6.62 9.59
CA PHE A 244 -4.74 5.65 10.07
C PHE A 244 -5.26 4.23 9.84
N SER A 245 -4.92 3.64 8.70
CA SER A 245 -5.23 2.26 8.34
C SER A 245 -4.23 1.29 8.96
N LEU A 246 -4.71 0.38 9.78
CA LEU A 246 -3.89 -0.52 10.59
C LEU A 246 -4.32 -1.97 10.46
N VAL A 247 -3.38 -2.87 10.74
CA VAL A 247 -3.71 -4.21 11.22
C VAL A 247 -4.23 -4.07 12.64
N SER A 248 -5.39 -4.65 12.95
CA SER A 248 -5.98 -4.50 14.28
C SER A 248 -5.04 -5.05 15.37
N PRO A 249 -5.00 -4.47 16.57
CA PRO A 249 -4.10 -4.91 17.63
C PRO A 249 -4.24 -6.41 17.94
N ALA A 250 -5.46 -6.95 17.93
CA ALA A 250 -5.72 -8.37 18.12
C ALA A 250 -5.12 -9.25 17.00
N ALA A 251 -5.25 -8.84 15.74
CA ALA A 251 -4.69 -9.58 14.61
C ALA A 251 -3.15 -9.52 14.59
N TRP A 252 -2.58 -8.36 14.92
CA TRP A 252 -1.13 -8.22 15.01
C TRP A 252 -0.55 -9.01 16.19
N GLN A 253 -1.23 -9.01 17.34
CA GLN A 253 -0.81 -9.81 18.49
C GLN A 253 -0.73 -11.29 18.15
N ALA A 254 -1.65 -11.83 17.34
CA ALA A 254 -1.59 -13.23 16.89
C ALA A 254 -0.31 -13.54 16.10
N ILE A 255 0.19 -12.59 15.29
CA ILE A 255 1.47 -12.73 14.58
C ILE A 255 2.64 -12.67 15.58
N LEU A 256 2.62 -11.73 16.52
CA LEU A 256 3.66 -11.63 17.55
C LEU A 256 3.75 -12.90 18.41
N ASP A 257 2.60 -13.46 18.81
CA ASP A 257 2.51 -14.71 19.56
C ASP A 257 3.02 -15.90 18.75
N GLY A 258 2.70 -15.94 17.44
CA GLY A 258 3.23 -16.92 16.50
C GLY A 258 4.75 -16.87 16.40
N ARG A 259 5.31 -15.67 16.20
CA ARG A 259 6.77 -15.42 16.16
C ARG A 259 7.45 -15.85 17.46
N ASN A 260 6.88 -15.48 18.60
CA ASN A 260 7.38 -15.88 19.91
C ASN A 260 7.35 -17.39 20.11
N SER A 261 6.30 -18.07 19.62
CA SER A 261 6.15 -19.52 19.74
C SER A 261 7.20 -20.26 18.92
N VAL A 262 7.44 -19.87 17.66
CA VAL A 262 8.44 -20.52 16.80
C VAL A 262 9.88 -20.23 17.26
N ASN A 263 10.13 -19.04 17.83
CA ASN A 263 11.43 -18.72 18.41
C ASN A 263 11.75 -19.57 19.64
N LYS A 264 10.74 -19.83 20.49
CA LYS A 264 10.89 -20.70 21.67
C LYS A 264 11.01 -22.18 21.29
N ASN A 265 10.22 -22.61 20.31
CA ASN A 265 10.11 -24.02 19.90
C ASN A 265 10.21 -24.15 18.37
N PRO A 266 11.42 -24.01 17.78
CA PRO A 266 11.59 -23.99 16.33
C PRO A 266 11.27 -25.32 15.63
N ASN A 267 11.10 -26.42 16.39
CA ASN A 267 10.73 -27.74 15.88
C ASN A 267 9.23 -28.06 16.09
N ASP A 268 8.43 -27.11 16.61
CA ASP A 268 6.98 -27.27 16.72
C ASP A 268 6.31 -26.88 15.40
N SER A 269 5.92 -27.88 14.60
CA SER A 269 5.22 -27.66 13.33
C SER A 269 3.92 -26.87 13.50
N GLU A 270 3.18 -27.10 14.58
CA GLU A 270 1.91 -26.42 14.82
C GLU A 270 2.12 -24.94 15.13
N ALA A 271 3.23 -24.58 15.79
CA ALA A 271 3.59 -23.18 15.99
C ALA A 271 3.88 -22.47 14.66
N TRP A 272 4.59 -23.13 13.75
CA TRP A 272 4.84 -22.61 12.40
C TRP A 272 3.55 -22.47 11.59
N GLY A 273 2.68 -23.47 11.62
CA GLY A 273 1.37 -23.41 10.95
C GLY A 273 0.48 -22.27 11.48
N ARG A 274 0.45 -22.05 12.81
CA ARG A 274 -0.28 -20.92 13.41
C ARG A 274 0.29 -19.57 13.01
N LEU A 275 1.62 -19.42 12.94
CA LEU A 275 2.25 -18.20 12.43
C LEU A 275 1.85 -17.95 10.98
N ALA A 276 1.96 -18.97 10.12
CA ALA A 276 1.59 -18.88 8.71
C ALA A 276 0.12 -18.46 8.53
N MET A 277 -0.79 -19.06 9.31
CA MET A 277 -2.20 -18.70 9.27
C MET A 277 -2.47 -17.26 9.73
N ALA A 278 -1.80 -16.80 10.80
CA ALA A 278 -1.94 -15.44 11.29
C ALA A 278 -1.44 -14.40 10.27
N THR A 279 -0.31 -14.67 9.62
CA THR A 279 0.23 -13.80 8.56
C THR A 279 -0.64 -13.82 7.31
N LYS A 280 -1.11 -15.00 6.88
CA LYS A 280 -2.08 -15.16 5.78
C LYS A 280 -3.33 -14.32 6.01
N ARG A 281 -3.89 -14.36 7.22
CA ARG A 281 -5.10 -13.61 7.57
C ARG A 281 -4.92 -12.11 7.34
N VAL A 282 -3.78 -11.55 7.72
CA VAL A 282 -3.47 -10.12 7.58
C VAL A 282 -3.02 -9.75 6.15
N PHE A 283 -2.51 -10.71 5.40
CA PHE A 283 -2.16 -10.51 3.99
C PHE A 283 -3.40 -10.35 3.11
N PHE A 284 -4.45 -11.15 3.35
CA PHE A 284 -5.68 -11.06 2.57
C PHE A 284 -6.58 -9.90 2.99
N GLN A 285 -7.31 -9.38 2.01
CA GLN A 285 -8.38 -8.40 2.17
C GLN A 285 -9.70 -9.04 1.75
N GLY A 286 -10.84 -8.43 2.13
CA GLY A 286 -12.15 -9.00 1.80
C GLY A 286 -12.36 -9.28 0.30
N LYS A 287 -11.72 -8.51 -0.59
CA LYS A 287 -11.58 -8.81 -2.01
C LYS A 287 -10.14 -8.54 -2.46
N GLY A 288 -9.29 -9.57 -2.44
CA GLY A 288 -7.89 -9.47 -2.89
C GLY A 288 -6.90 -9.59 -1.75
N TYR A 289 -5.73 -9.00 -1.91
CA TYR A 289 -4.61 -9.08 -0.97
C TYR A 289 -3.87 -7.75 -0.92
N ARG A 290 -3.06 -7.59 0.12
CA ARG A 290 -2.19 -6.42 0.27
C ARG A 290 -1.08 -6.43 -0.77
N THR A 291 -1.05 -5.40 -1.61
CA THR A 291 0.00 -5.15 -2.62
C THR A 291 1.03 -4.12 -2.17
N ASP A 292 0.87 -3.56 -0.97
CA ASP A 292 1.83 -2.66 -0.35
C ASP A 292 3.10 -3.42 0.10
N PRO A 293 4.23 -2.73 0.37
CA PRO A 293 5.47 -3.38 0.79
C PRO A 293 5.32 -4.31 2.01
N GLY A 294 4.49 -3.94 2.99
CA GLY A 294 4.23 -4.78 4.15
C GLY A 294 3.39 -6.01 3.83
N GLY A 295 2.50 -5.91 2.85
CA GLY A 295 1.76 -7.05 2.29
C GLY A 295 2.68 -8.11 1.70
N GLU A 296 3.64 -7.70 0.87
CA GLU A 296 4.62 -8.62 0.26
C GLU A 296 5.55 -9.25 1.31
N GLU A 297 5.97 -8.49 2.33
CA GLU A 297 6.73 -9.05 3.46
C GLU A 297 5.92 -10.08 4.26
N LEU A 298 4.64 -9.82 4.50
CA LEU A 298 3.74 -10.75 5.18
C LEU A 298 3.48 -12.01 4.34
N TYR A 299 3.38 -11.88 3.02
CA TYR A 299 3.26 -13.00 2.09
C TYR A 299 4.47 -13.91 2.17
N ALA A 300 5.68 -13.36 2.03
CA ALA A 300 6.93 -14.10 2.12
C ALA A 300 7.08 -14.80 3.49
N LEU A 301 6.74 -14.11 4.58
CA LEU A 301 6.74 -14.69 5.92
C LEU A 301 5.76 -15.87 6.04
N SER A 302 4.57 -15.73 5.45
CA SER A 302 3.55 -16.77 5.44
C SER A 302 4.01 -18.02 4.69
N ILE A 303 4.62 -17.85 3.50
CA ILE A 303 5.22 -18.94 2.73
C ILE A 303 6.27 -19.67 3.56
N ALA A 304 7.27 -18.93 4.08
CA ALA A 304 8.37 -19.54 4.84
C ALA A 304 7.87 -20.32 6.07
N ALA A 305 6.83 -19.80 6.74
CA ALA A 305 6.22 -20.48 7.87
C ALA A 305 5.45 -21.76 7.46
N TYR A 306 4.71 -21.75 6.35
CA TYR A 306 4.07 -22.95 5.81
C TYR A 306 5.10 -24.01 5.39
N GLU A 307 6.14 -23.61 4.66
CA GLU A 307 7.22 -24.51 4.24
C GLU A 307 7.90 -25.17 5.44
N LYS A 308 8.21 -24.38 6.48
CA LYS A 308 8.82 -24.92 7.71
C LYS A 308 7.87 -25.86 8.46
N CYS A 309 6.58 -25.53 8.53
CA CYS A 309 5.55 -26.39 9.12
C CYS A 309 5.51 -27.75 8.41
N LEU A 310 5.43 -27.74 7.08
CA LEU A 310 5.31 -28.95 6.26
C LEU A 310 6.60 -29.75 6.19
N ALA A 311 7.78 -29.12 6.29
CA ALA A 311 9.04 -29.82 6.44
C ALA A 311 9.11 -30.65 7.74
N LEU A 312 8.50 -30.14 8.82
CA LEU A 312 8.44 -30.82 10.11
C LEU A 312 7.31 -31.86 10.16
N LYS A 313 6.19 -31.61 9.46
CA LYS A 313 5.00 -32.46 9.47
C LYS A 313 4.42 -32.65 8.06
N PRO A 314 5.10 -33.39 7.17
CA PRO A 314 4.76 -33.49 5.74
C PRO A 314 3.52 -34.36 5.45
N GLN A 315 2.82 -34.84 6.47
CA GLN A 315 1.63 -35.68 6.33
C GLN A 315 0.39 -35.01 6.95
N ASP A 316 0.47 -33.72 7.24
CA ASP A 316 -0.66 -32.96 7.75
C ASP A 316 -1.47 -32.35 6.60
N ALA A 317 -2.60 -32.98 6.30
CA ALA A 317 -3.48 -32.56 5.22
C ALA A 317 -4.00 -31.12 5.38
N GLN A 318 -4.25 -30.66 6.61
CA GLN A 318 -4.81 -29.34 6.84
C GLN A 318 -3.76 -28.24 6.63
N TRP A 319 -2.49 -28.49 6.97
CA TRP A 319 -1.41 -27.56 6.66
C TRP A 319 -1.13 -27.48 5.15
N HIS A 320 -1.17 -28.60 4.43
CA HIS A 320 -1.10 -28.62 2.97
C HIS A 320 -2.25 -27.81 2.35
N ALA A 321 -3.49 -28.03 2.80
CA ALA A 321 -4.65 -27.26 2.31
C ALA A 321 -4.54 -25.77 2.66
N GLY A 322 -4.10 -25.43 3.87
CA GLY A 322 -3.91 -24.04 4.29
C GLY A 322 -2.87 -23.29 3.46
N PHE A 323 -1.79 -23.98 3.04
CA PHE A 323 -0.77 -23.43 2.17
C PHE A 323 -1.28 -23.29 0.72
N ALA A 324 -2.01 -24.30 0.23
CA ALA A 324 -2.67 -24.25 -1.06
C ALA A 324 -3.59 -23.02 -1.19
N ASP A 325 -4.38 -22.76 -0.15
CA ASP A 325 -5.28 -21.62 -0.07
C ASP A 325 -4.54 -20.26 -0.16
N LEU A 326 -3.40 -20.11 0.53
CA LEU A 326 -2.55 -18.91 0.41
C LEU A 326 -2.11 -18.67 -1.03
N LEU A 327 -1.51 -19.69 -1.65
CA LEU A 327 -0.90 -19.59 -2.97
C LEU A 327 -1.95 -19.39 -4.06
N ALA A 328 -3.05 -20.15 -4.02
CA ALA A 328 -4.12 -20.07 -4.99
C ALA A 328 -4.81 -18.70 -5.00
N ASN A 329 -5.15 -18.17 -3.82
CA ASN A 329 -5.82 -16.87 -3.74
C ASN A 329 -4.90 -15.71 -4.15
N ARG A 330 -3.59 -15.78 -3.86
CA ARG A 330 -2.63 -14.79 -4.38
C ARG A 330 -2.53 -14.87 -5.91
N ALA A 331 -2.48 -16.08 -6.46
CA ALA A 331 -2.28 -16.31 -7.88
C ALA A 331 -3.51 -16.03 -8.74
N TYR A 332 -4.70 -15.95 -8.17
CA TYR A 332 -5.97 -15.90 -8.91
C TYR A 332 -6.01 -14.79 -9.97
N TRP A 333 -5.74 -13.54 -9.58
CA TRP A 333 -5.78 -12.40 -10.49
C TRP A 333 -4.68 -12.45 -11.54
N ASP A 334 -3.45 -12.81 -11.14
CA ASP A 334 -2.33 -12.95 -12.07
C ASP A 334 -2.57 -14.06 -13.11
N THR A 335 -3.23 -15.14 -12.69
CA THR A 335 -3.50 -16.29 -13.55
C THR A 335 -4.54 -15.98 -14.63
N TRP A 336 -5.50 -15.12 -14.31
CA TRP A 336 -6.51 -14.66 -15.27
C TRP A 336 -5.87 -13.91 -16.45
N GLU A 337 -4.83 -13.12 -16.20
CA GLU A 337 -4.16 -12.33 -17.22
C GLU A 337 -3.04 -13.08 -17.95
N LYS A 338 -2.26 -13.87 -17.21
CA LYS A 338 -0.98 -14.43 -17.69
C LYS A 338 -1.03 -15.94 -17.94
N GLY A 339 -2.15 -16.59 -17.64
CA GLY A 339 -2.23 -18.04 -17.56
C GLY A 339 -1.58 -18.58 -16.27
N PRO A 340 -1.42 -19.92 -16.13
CA PRO A 340 -1.00 -20.55 -14.88
C PRO A 340 0.33 -19.99 -14.35
N THR A 341 0.30 -19.42 -13.15
CA THR A 341 1.50 -18.94 -12.46
C THR A 341 2.15 -20.04 -11.61
N GLN A 342 3.40 -19.83 -11.17
CA GLN A 342 4.07 -20.77 -10.26
C GLN A 342 3.29 -20.97 -8.96
N ASP A 343 2.76 -19.90 -8.38
CA ASP A 343 1.92 -19.97 -7.17
C ASP A 343 0.62 -20.75 -7.42
N ALA A 344 -0.03 -20.56 -8.58
CA ALA A 344 -1.22 -21.33 -8.92
C ALA A 344 -0.92 -22.83 -9.03
N ILE A 345 0.14 -23.18 -9.77
CA ILE A 345 0.56 -24.58 -9.94
C ILE A 345 0.94 -25.19 -8.59
N ARG A 346 1.72 -24.48 -7.77
CA ARG A 346 2.11 -24.95 -6.44
C ARG A 346 0.91 -25.11 -5.53
N GLY A 347 -0.02 -24.15 -5.52
CA GLY A 347 -1.27 -24.25 -4.77
C GLY A 347 -2.07 -25.50 -5.14
N ILE A 348 -2.16 -25.80 -6.44
CA ILE A 348 -2.85 -27.02 -6.92
C ILE A 348 -2.11 -28.30 -6.49
N GLN A 349 -0.77 -28.31 -6.47
CA GLN A 349 0.02 -29.44 -5.96
C GLN A 349 -0.23 -29.69 -4.46
N GLU A 350 -0.28 -28.61 -3.67
CA GLU A 350 -0.50 -28.69 -2.23
C GLU A 350 -1.91 -29.21 -1.91
N ILE A 351 -2.96 -28.71 -2.58
CA ILE A 351 -4.33 -29.21 -2.34
C ILE A 351 -4.51 -30.65 -2.85
N HIS A 352 -3.85 -31.03 -3.94
CA HIS A 352 -3.84 -32.42 -4.39
C HIS A 352 -3.24 -33.35 -3.31
N THR A 353 -2.12 -32.95 -2.71
CA THR A 353 -1.49 -33.68 -1.60
C THR A 353 -2.43 -33.77 -0.40
N ALA A 354 -3.07 -32.66 -0.01
CA ALA A 354 -4.05 -32.65 1.07
C ALA A 354 -5.23 -33.61 0.82
N LEU A 355 -5.76 -33.65 -0.40
CA LEU A 355 -6.86 -34.55 -0.79
C LEU A 355 -6.44 -36.02 -0.79
N GLN A 356 -5.18 -36.34 -1.07
CA GLN A 356 -4.66 -37.72 -0.94
C GLN A 356 -4.55 -38.13 0.54
N LEU A 357 -4.10 -37.21 1.40
CA LEU A 357 -3.91 -37.46 2.83
C LEU A 357 -5.24 -37.55 3.58
N ALA A 358 -6.22 -36.69 3.26
CA ALA A 358 -7.50 -36.62 3.94
C ALA A 358 -8.66 -36.27 2.98
N PRO A 359 -9.09 -37.21 2.11
CA PRO A 359 -10.08 -36.95 1.04
C PRO A 359 -11.48 -36.59 1.52
N THR A 360 -11.80 -36.86 2.79
CA THR A 360 -13.11 -36.57 3.38
C THR A 360 -13.05 -35.49 4.46
N ASP A 361 -11.89 -34.86 4.67
CA ASP A 361 -11.77 -33.78 5.64
C ASP A 361 -12.53 -32.53 5.14
N PRO A 362 -13.46 -31.98 5.93
CA PRO A 362 -14.33 -30.89 5.49
C PRO A 362 -13.58 -29.59 5.22
N VAL A 363 -12.44 -29.35 5.88
CA VAL A 363 -11.58 -28.19 5.60
C VAL A 363 -10.92 -28.36 4.25
N VAL A 364 -10.30 -29.52 4.02
CA VAL A 364 -9.59 -29.83 2.77
C VAL A 364 -10.56 -29.73 1.60
N LEU A 365 -11.76 -30.31 1.73
CA LEU A 365 -12.80 -30.26 0.69
C LEU A 365 -13.29 -28.83 0.40
N ASN A 366 -13.46 -27.99 1.42
CA ASN A 366 -13.90 -26.59 1.23
C ASN A 366 -12.84 -25.76 0.49
N ILE A 367 -11.56 -25.93 0.86
CA ILE A 367 -10.46 -25.26 0.15
C ILE A 367 -10.34 -25.81 -1.28
N ALA A 368 -10.48 -27.13 -1.49
CA ALA A 368 -10.48 -27.74 -2.81
C ALA A 368 -11.61 -27.22 -3.71
N GLU A 369 -12.82 -27.04 -3.18
CA GLU A 369 -13.94 -26.42 -3.88
C GLU A 369 -13.62 -24.97 -4.28
N THR A 370 -13.03 -24.21 -3.36
CA THR A 370 -12.61 -22.82 -3.62
C THR A 370 -11.55 -22.77 -4.73
N ILE A 371 -10.50 -23.59 -4.66
CA ILE A 371 -9.43 -23.63 -5.68
C ILE A 371 -9.96 -24.10 -7.03
N SER A 372 -10.87 -25.08 -7.06
CA SER A 372 -11.52 -25.52 -8.32
C SER A 372 -12.34 -24.39 -8.95
N TYR A 373 -13.00 -23.56 -8.14
CA TYR A 373 -13.70 -22.36 -8.62
C TYR A 373 -12.73 -21.29 -9.16
N LEU A 374 -11.61 -21.05 -8.47
CA LEU A 374 -10.59 -20.08 -8.89
C LEU A 374 -9.88 -20.51 -10.19
N PHE A 375 -9.65 -21.81 -10.36
CA PHE A 375 -8.89 -22.36 -11.49
C PHE A 375 -9.65 -23.51 -12.19
N PRO A 376 -10.76 -23.24 -12.88
CA PRO A 376 -11.56 -24.28 -13.53
C PRO A 376 -10.80 -25.03 -14.64
N GLY A 377 -9.72 -24.45 -15.18
CA GLY A 377 -8.82 -25.15 -16.11
C GLY A 377 -7.74 -26.00 -15.42
N GLY A 378 -7.44 -25.73 -14.14
CA GLY A 378 -6.36 -26.38 -13.40
C GLY A 378 -6.82 -27.46 -12.43
N MET A 379 -8.05 -27.35 -11.92
CA MET A 379 -8.66 -28.29 -10.99
C MET A 379 -10.17 -28.37 -11.27
N VAL A 380 -10.66 -29.56 -11.62
CA VAL A 380 -12.05 -29.80 -12.00
C VAL A 380 -12.68 -30.79 -11.04
N GLN A 381 -13.85 -30.45 -10.50
CA GLN A 381 -14.65 -31.38 -9.70
C GLN A 381 -15.55 -32.24 -10.61
N THR A 382 -15.44 -33.56 -10.50
CA THR A 382 -16.25 -34.57 -11.21
C THR A 382 -16.73 -35.63 -10.22
N ASP A 383 -18.03 -35.78 -10.03
CA ASP A 383 -18.66 -36.83 -9.21
C ASP A 383 -18.04 -37.02 -7.81
N SER A 384 -17.77 -35.90 -7.12
CA SER A 384 -17.13 -35.83 -5.79
C SER A 384 -15.62 -36.19 -5.76
N VAL A 385 -14.98 -36.30 -6.92
CA VAL A 385 -13.53 -36.46 -7.08
C VAL A 385 -12.97 -35.24 -7.80
N TYR A 386 -11.72 -34.88 -7.53
CA TYR A 386 -11.04 -33.78 -8.23
C TYR A 386 -10.05 -34.33 -9.25
N ALA A 387 -10.12 -33.83 -10.47
CA ALA A 387 -9.12 -33.99 -11.51
C ALA A 387 -8.22 -32.75 -11.56
N PHE A 388 -6.93 -32.94 -11.89
CA PHE A 388 -5.93 -31.88 -11.87
C PHE A 388 -5.28 -31.68 -13.24
N PRO A 389 -5.99 -31.11 -14.25
CA PRO A 389 -5.45 -30.99 -15.60
C PRO A 389 -4.09 -30.30 -15.69
N TRP A 390 -3.83 -29.25 -14.90
CA TRP A 390 -2.52 -28.58 -14.93
C TRP A 390 -1.36 -29.42 -14.36
N LEU A 391 -1.66 -30.48 -13.61
CA LEU A 391 -0.65 -31.40 -13.09
C LEU A 391 -0.46 -32.64 -13.99
N THR A 392 -1.42 -32.95 -14.85
CA THR A 392 -1.44 -34.20 -15.65
C THR A 392 -1.36 -33.98 -17.15
N GLN A 393 -1.71 -32.80 -17.65
CA GLN A 393 -1.50 -32.46 -19.05
C GLN A 393 0.00 -32.25 -19.28
N THR A 394 0.57 -33.08 -20.16
CA THR A 394 1.82 -32.72 -20.85
C THR A 394 1.60 -31.33 -21.43
N PRO A 395 2.39 -30.30 -21.06
CA PRO A 395 2.13 -28.94 -21.48
C PRO A 395 1.99 -28.95 -22.99
N THR A 396 0.78 -28.65 -23.49
CA THR A 396 0.64 -28.23 -24.89
C THR A 396 1.54 -27.02 -24.95
N PRO A 397 2.65 -27.04 -25.71
CA PRO A 397 3.56 -25.91 -25.74
C PRO A 397 2.70 -24.71 -26.01
N PHE A 398 2.69 -23.76 -25.06
CA PHE A 398 2.10 -22.46 -25.34
C PHE A 398 2.63 -22.07 -26.71
N PRO A 399 1.78 -21.65 -27.68
CA PRO A 399 2.29 -21.10 -28.93
C PRO A 399 3.29 -20.06 -28.46
N ALA A 400 4.58 -20.29 -28.74
CA ALA A 400 5.66 -19.70 -27.97
C ALA A 400 5.29 -18.25 -27.73
N THR A 401 4.92 -17.90 -26.48
CA THR A 401 4.77 -16.50 -26.12
C THR A 401 6.09 -15.96 -26.53
N ALA A 402 6.10 -15.16 -27.61
CA ALA A 402 7.34 -14.76 -28.26
C ALA A 402 8.22 -14.35 -27.10
N THR A 403 9.27 -15.14 -26.82
CA THR A 403 10.22 -14.77 -25.79
C THR A 403 10.67 -13.45 -26.33
N ILE A 404 10.19 -12.37 -25.70
CA ILE A 404 10.51 -11.05 -26.18
C ILE A 404 11.98 -11.02 -25.85
N ALA A 405 12.80 -11.33 -26.86
CA ALA A 405 14.22 -11.30 -26.74
C ALA A 405 14.50 -9.93 -26.16
N ALA A 406 15.34 -9.88 -25.12
CA ALA A 406 15.76 -8.60 -24.57
C ALA A 406 16.06 -7.68 -25.76
N ALA A 407 15.30 -6.59 -25.87
CA ALA A 407 15.45 -5.63 -26.94
C ALA A 407 16.86 -5.03 -26.88
N PHE A 408 17.47 -5.08 -25.68
CA PHE A 408 18.76 -4.52 -25.40
C PHE A 408 19.73 -5.51 -24.76
N ASP A 409 21.00 -5.39 -25.14
CA ASP A 409 22.13 -5.90 -24.34
C ASP A 409 22.31 -4.98 -23.12
N PRO A 410 22.27 -5.46 -21.87
CA PRO A 410 22.48 -4.64 -20.68
C PRO A 410 23.75 -3.79 -20.71
N ALA A 411 24.82 -4.27 -21.34
CA ALA A 411 26.05 -3.50 -21.52
C ALA A 411 25.82 -2.27 -22.43
N SER A 412 24.97 -2.41 -23.46
CA SER A 412 24.64 -1.32 -24.39
C SER A 412 23.80 -0.22 -23.73
N VAL A 413 23.00 -0.53 -22.71
CA VAL A 413 22.14 0.42 -21.96
C VAL A 413 22.85 0.95 -20.71
N SER A 414 23.87 0.25 -20.19
CA SER A 414 24.62 0.73 -19.03
C SER A 414 25.32 2.07 -19.27
N GLY A 415 25.22 3.00 -18.32
CA GLY A 415 25.78 4.34 -18.43
C GLY A 415 25.18 5.33 -17.45
N GLU A 416 25.76 6.53 -17.41
CA GLU A 416 25.22 7.68 -16.67
C GLU A 416 24.37 8.54 -17.62
N TYR A 417 23.15 8.82 -17.23
CA TYR A 417 22.15 9.59 -17.97
C TYR A 417 21.78 10.82 -17.17
N LYS A 418 21.73 11.99 -17.82
CA LYS A 418 21.41 13.27 -17.16
C LYS A 418 20.25 13.95 -17.84
N SER A 419 19.30 14.44 -17.05
CA SER A 419 18.24 15.31 -17.54
C SER A 419 18.70 16.76 -17.59
N GLU A 420 17.96 17.58 -18.34
CA GLU A 420 17.85 19.01 -18.06
C GLU A 420 17.17 19.25 -16.70
N LEU A 421 17.09 20.50 -16.26
CA LEU A 421 16.32 20.86 -15.07
C LEU A 421 14.83 20.54 -15.27
N LEU A 422 14.32 19.59 -14.50
CA LEU A 422 12.92 19.18 -14.50
C LEU A 422 12.14 19.99 -13.48
N SER A 423 10.95 20.46 -13.87
CA SER A 423 10.01 21.09 -12.95
C SER A 423 9.24 20.03 -12.17
N LEU A 424 9.19 20.17 -10.86
CA LEU A 424 8.38 19.35 -9.97
C LEU A 424 7.02 20.02 -9.70
N GLU A 425 6.07 19.25 -9.16
CA GLU A 425 4.72 19.75 -8.83
C GLU A 425 4.75 20.97 -7.88
N ASN A 426 5.74 21.03 -6.99
CA ASN A 426 5.95 22.16 -6.06
C ASN A 426 6.74 23.35 -6.67
N GLN A 427 6.84 23.43 -8.00
CA GLN A 427 7.60 24.44 -8.75
C GLN A 427 9.11 24.46 -8.51
N LYS A 428 9.67 23.57 -7.68
CA LYS A 428 11.13 23.40 -7.62
C LYS A 428 11.64 22.76 -8.90
N LYS A 429 12.90 23.06 -9.22
CA LYS A 429 13.59 22.40 -10.32
C LYS A 429 14.65 21.43 -9.79
N MET A 430 14.77 20.31 -10.50
CA MET A 430 15.72 19.25 -10.16
C MET A 430 16.40 18.73 -11.42
N GLN A 431 17.73 18.64 -11.40
CA GLN A 431 18.47 17.86 -12.38
C GLN A 431 18.57 16.42 -11.88
N MET A 432 18.26 15.47 -12.74
CA MET A 432 18.32 14.05 -12.40
C MET A 432 19.50 13.38 -13.09
N VAL A 433 20.13 12.47 -12.36
CA VAL A 433 21.19 11.60 -12.84
C VAL A 433 20.78 10.15 -12.57
N VAL A 434 20.67 9.36 -13.63
CA VAL A 434 20.37 7.92 -13.55
C VAL A 434 21.59 7.15 -14.00
N ARG A 435 22.07 6.21 -13.18
CA ARG A 435 23.20 5.34 -13.50
C ARG A 435 22.70 3.92 -13.63
N LEU A 436 22.63 3.44 -14.86
CA LEU A 436 22.27 2.05 -15.17
C LEU A 436 23.53 1.21 -15.23
N GLN A 437 23.54 0.08 -14.53
CA GLN A 437 24.63 -0.90 -14.58
C GLN A 437 24.22 -2.11 -15.43
N SER A 438 25.21 -2.81 -15.97
CA SER A 438 25.00 -4.02 -16.79
C SER A 438 24.49 -5.22 -15.97
N ASP A 439 24.60 -5.17 -14.64
CA ASP A 439 24.05 -6.15 -13.71
C ASP A 439 22.59 -5.87 -13.33
N HIS A 440 21.92 -4.97 -14.04
CA HIS A 440 20.55 -4.51 -13.80
C HIS A 440 20.36 -3.62 -12.57
N SER A 441 21.40 -3.24 -11.84
CA SER A 441 21.29 -2.26 -10.76
C SER A 441 21.14 -0.84 -11.31
N VAL A 442 20.45 0.01 -10.53
CA VAL A 442 20.32 1.44 -10.82
C VAL A 442 20.62 2.29 -9.60
N VAL A 443 21.28 3.42 -9.81
CA VAL A 443 21.38 4.52 -8.85
C VAL A 443 20.74 5.75 -9.44
N PHE A 444 19.87 6.38 -8.66
CA PHE A 444 19.17 7.60 -8.98
C PHE A 444 19.66 8.71 -8.06
N GLU A 445 19.99 9.85 -8.63
CA GLU A 445 20.41 11.05 -7.91
C GLU A 445 19.66 12.27 -8.45
N GLY A 446 18.85 12.90 -7.61
CA GLY A 446 18.16 14.16 -7.91
C GLY A 446 18.88 15.32 -7.24
N ARG A 447 19.29 16.34 -7.99
CA ARG A 447 19.93 17.55 -7.48
C ARG A 447 19.00 18.73 -7.68
N TYR A 448 18.53 19.30 -6.58
CA TYR A 448 17.64 20.47 -6.60
C TYR A 448 18.44 21.76 -6.79
N GLU A 449 17.82 22.81 -7.32
CA GLU A 449 18.44 24.14 -7.45
C GLU A 449 18.88 24.74 -6.10
N ASP A 450 18.23 24.35 -5.00
CA ASP A 450 18.57 24.76 -3.63
C ASP A 450 19.76 23.98 -3.03
N GLY A 451 20.38 23.08 -3.80
CA GLY A 451 21.52 22.26 -3.40
C GLY A 451 21.15 20.98 -2.65
N MET A 452 19.87 20.71 -2.41
CA MET A 452 19.42 19.45 -1.84
C MET A 452 19.68 18.28 -2.81
N THR A 453 19.98 17.10 -2.27
CA THR A 453 20.18 15.88 -3.05
C THR A 453 19.24 14.77 -2.60
N LEU A 454 18.50 14.18 -3.54
CA LEU A 454 17.75 12.95 -3.36
C LEU A 454 18.59 11.78 -3.88
N LEU A 455 18.75 10.73 -3.08
CA LEU A 455 19.43 9.50 -3.48
C LEU A 455 18.45 8.34 -3.40
N ALA A 456 18.36 7.57 -4.48
CA ALA A 456 17.57 6.35 -4.53
C ALA A 456 18.34 5.25 -5.27
N SER A 457 18.03 3.99 -4.96
CA SER A 457 18.67 2.84 -5.60
C SER A 457 17.67 1.72 -5.83
N GLY A 458 17.96 0.84 -6.79
CA GLY A 458 17.13 -0.31 -7.07
C GLY A 458 17.59 -1.06 -8.31
N TYR A 459 16.66 -1.50 -9.14
CA TYR A 459 16.96 -2.28 -10.34
C TYR A 459 16.12 -1.87 -11.54
N TRP A 460 16.57 -2.23 -12.73
CA TRP A 460 15.85 -2.01 -13.98
C TRP A 460 15.59 -3.31 -14.73
N VAL A 461 14.52 -3.35 -15.52
CA VAL A 461 14.15 -4.49 -16.36
C VAL A 461 13.88 -4.02 -17.79
N ASP A 462 14.25 -4.83 -18.78
CA ASP A 462 13.88 -4.64 -20.18
C ASP A 462 12.46 -5.21 -20.41
N ASN A 463 11.54 -4.39 -20.90
CA ASN A 463 10.18 -4.81 -21.21
C ASN A 463 10.10 -5.52 -22.57
N GLY A 464 11.17 -5.49 -23.37
CA GLY A 464 11.30 -6.12 -24.68
C GLY A 464 10.59 -5.38 -25.82
N ASP A 465 9.95 -4.24 -25.54
CA ASP A 465 9.23 -3.40 -26.50
C ASP A 465 9.99 -2.11 -26.86
N GLY A 466 11.29 -2.07 -26.53
CA GLY A 466 12.11 -0.87 -26.67
C GLY A 466 12.05 0.06 -25.44
N SER A 467 11.37 -0.36 -24.37
CA SER A 467 11.34 0.35 -23.09
C SER A 467 12.02 -0.42 -21.96
N ILE A 468 12.53 0.32 -20.98
CA ILE A 468 13.02 -0.20 -19.72
C ILE A 468 12.14 0.33 -18.58
N ARG A 469 11.91 -0.50 -17.56
CA ARG A 469 11.22 -0.12 -16.33
C ARG A 469 12.23 -0.07 -15.19
N ILE A 470 12.24 1.04 -14.47
CA ILE A 470 13.13 1.29 -13.34
C ILE A 470 12.31 1.25 -12.05
N PHE A 471 12.78 0.48 -11.08
CA PHE A 471 12.24 0.42 -9.72
C PHE A 471 13.30 0.96 -8.77
N VAL A 472 13.02 2.05 -8.05
CA VAL A 472 13.95 2.64 -7.09
C VAL A 472 13.29 2.88 -5.75
N LYS A 473 14.10 2.83 -4.69
CA LYS A 473 13.73 3.23 -3.34
C LYS A 473 14.65 4.35 -2.86
N ASP A 474 14.07 5.42 -2.32
CA ASP A 474 14.85 6.52 -1.73
C ASP A 474 15.34 6.18 -0.30
N SER A 475 16.05 7.13 0.31
CA SER A 475 16.51 7.01 1.71
C SER A 475 15.38 6.87 2.72
N ASP A 476 14.18 7.30 2.37
CA ASP A 476 12.97 7.21 3.19
C ASP A 476 12.17 5.92 2.88
N ASN A 477 12.75 4.99 2.09
CA ASN A 477 12.16 3.72 1.65
C ASN A 477 10.87 3.89 0.80
N ARG A 478 10.64 5.08 0.23
CA ARG A 478 9.54 5.32 -0.72
C ARG A 478 9.93 4.72 -2.06
N SER A 479 8.99 3.98 -2.66
CA SER A 479 9.21 3.27 -3.91
C SER A 479 8.69 4.07 -5.10
N TYR A 480 9.48 4.14 -6.16
CA TYR A 480 9.12 4.80 -7.41
C TYR A 480 9.32 3.83 -8.57
N THR A 481 8.36 3.85 -9.50
CA THR A 481 8.46 3.14 -10.77
C THR A 481 8.47 4.17 -11.90
N ILE A 482 9.45 4.07 -12.79
CA ILE A 482 9.57 4.94 -13.96
C ILE A 482 9.78 4.08 -15.20
N ASN A 483 8.97 4.27 -16.23
CA ASN A 483 9.16 3.63 -17.53
C ASN A 483 9.83 4.61 -18.49
N PHE A 484 10.89 4.13 -19.14
CA PHE A 484 11.67 4.87 -20.12
C PHE A 484 11.67 4.16 -21.47
N ARG A 485 11.54 4.92 -22.55
CA ARG A 485 11.87 4.48 -23.90
C ARG A 485 13.36 4.74 -24.14
N TYR A 486 14.10 3.73 -24.61
CA TYR A 486 15.53 3.86 -24.90
C TYR A 486 15.75 4.02 -26.41
N GLU A 487 16.12 5.22 -26.85
CA GLU A 487 16.32 5.57 -28.26
C GLU A 487 17.54 6.51 -28.40
N ASN A 488 18.34 6.35 -29.45
CA ASN A 488 19.48 7.23 -29.75
C ASN A 488 20.47 7.44 -28.59
N SER A 489 20.68 6.42 -27.76
CA SER A 489 21.49 6.50 -26.53
C SER A 489 20.94 7.43 -25.44
N GLY A 490 19.68 7.85 -25.54
CA GLY A 490 18.94 8.61 -24.52
C GLY A 490 17.80 7.80 -23.92
N LEU A 491 17.28 8.27 -22.78
CA LEU A 491 16.11 7.71 -22.10
C LEU A 491 14.99 8.75 -22.09
N THR A 492 13.86 8.45 -22.69
CA THR A 492 12.68 9.34 -22.68
C THR A 492 11.62 8.75 -21.75
N ALA A 493 11.22 9.49 -20.72
CA ALA A 493 10.23 9.02 -19.76
C ALA A 493 8.84 8.91 -20.43
N ILE A 494 8.23 7.73 -20.36
CA ILE A 494 6.89 7.44 -20.92
C ILE A 494 5.83 7.26 -19.84
N GLU A 495 6.24 6.87 -18.63
CA GLU A 495 5.38 6.80 -17.45
C GLU A 495 6.23 7.12 -16.21
N TYR A 496 5.74 8.01 -15.35
CA TYR A 496 6.47 8.46 -14.17
C TYR A 496 5.51 8.94 -13.08
N PRO A 497 5.96 8.99 -11.81
CA PRO A 497 5.15 9.47 -10.70
C PRO A 497 4.71 10.93 -10.87
N SER A 498 3.54 11.29 -10.33
CA SER A 498 2.92 12.63 -10.50
C SER A 498 3.75 13.79 -9.94
N ILE A 499 4.75 13.51 -9.09
CA ILE A 499 5.66 14.53 -8.53
C ILE A 499 6.44 15.30 -9.62
N PHE A 500 6.60 14.71 -10.81
CA PHE A 500 7.21 15.37 -11.96
C PHE A 500 6.13 16.07 -12.79
N SER A 501 6.26 17.39 -12.96
CA SER A 501 5.37 18.14 -13.82
C SER A 501 5.83 18.07 -15.29
N GLY A 502 4.89 17.99 -16.23
CA GLY A 502 5.17 17.95 -17.67
C GLY A 502 4.64 16.69 -18.37
N THR A 503 4.76 16.65 -19.70
CA THR A 503 4.23 15.56 -20.55
C THR A 503 5.28 14.57 -21.04
N SER A 504 6.57 14.89 -20.92
CA SER A 504 7.71 14.01 -21.18
C SER A 504 9.00 14.69 -20.77
N TRP A 505 10.03 13.92 -20.41
CA TRP A 505 11.38 14.44 -20.22
C TRP A 505 12.42 13.41 -20.66
N GLU A 506 13.58 13.91 -21.09
CA GLU A 506 14.66 13.12 -21.68
C GLU A 506 15.89 13.16 -20.77
N LEU A 507 16.59 12.02 -20.68
CA LEU A 507 17.95 11.95 -20.14
C LEU A 507 18.92 11.60 -21.25
N ILE A 508 19.97 12.39 -21.36
CA ILE A 508 21.03 12.22 -22.34
C ILE A 508 22.17 11.44 -21.68
N ARG A 509 22.67 10.40 -22.35
CA ARG A 509 23.84 9.67 -21.87
C ARG A 509 25.06 10.58 -21.84
N THR A 510 25.73 10.64 -20.69
CA THR A 510 27.02 11.30 -20.54
C THR A 510 28.10 10.39 -21.15
N LEU A 511 28.65 10.77 -22.29
CA LEU A 511 29.82 10.10 -22.85
C LEU A 511 31.03 10.42 -21.96
N VAL A 512 31.58 9.39 -21.31
CA VAL A 512 32.87 9.52 -20.63
C VAL A 512 33.90 9.66 -21.74
N GLU A 513 34.43 10.87 -21.95
CA GLU A 513 35.58 11.07 -22.82
C GLU A 513 36.71 10.17 -22.32
N THR A 514 37.01 9.12 -23.08
CA THR A 514 38.15 8.26 -22.77
C THR A 514 39.39 9.15 -22.91
N PRO A 515 40.17 9.39 -21.85
CA PRO A 515 41.31 10.29 -21.94
C PRO A 515 42.24 9.77 -23.02
N THR A 516 42.49 10.60 -24.04
CA THR A 516 43.46 10.31 -25.10
C THR A 516 44.77 9.90 -24.42
N PRO A 517 45.28 8.68 -24.63
CA PRO A 517 46.49 8.23 -23.96
C PRO A 517 47.64 9.18 -24.30
N VAL A 518 48.20 9.82 -23.28
CA VAL A 518 49.41 10.62 -23.40
C VAL A 518 50.51 9.72 -23.96
N PRO A 519 51.21 10.11 -25.04
CA PRO A 519 52.25 9.28 -25.64
C PRO A 519 53.32 8.93 -24.61
N SER A 520 53.41 7.65 -24.29
CA SER A 520 54.40 7.11 -23.35
C SER A 520 55.81 7.28 -23.93
N LYS A 521 56.71 7.88 -23.16
CA LYS A 521 58.13 8.01 -23.52
C LYS A 521 58.76 6.61 -23.60
N THR A 522 59.31 6.31 -24.78
CA THR A 522 60.06 5.10 -25.13
C THR A 522 61.11 4.74 -24.07
N PRO A 523 61.06 3.54 -23.46
CA PRO A 523 62.16 2.97 -22.69
C PRO A 523 63.16 2.28 -23.62
N THR A 524 64.44 2.47 -23.33
CA THR A 524 65.59 1.84 -23.97
C THR A 524 65.55 0.32 -23.84
N ARG A 525 65.75 -0.37 -24.97
CA ARG A 525 65.73 -1.83 -25.16
C ARG A 525 66.94 -2.51 -24.51
N ILE A 526 66.69 -3.50 -23.64
CA ILE A 526 67.68 -4.51 -23.19
C ILE A 526 67.47 -5.77 -24.07
N PRO A 527 68.52 -6.44 -24.54
CA PRO A 527 68.41 -7.51 -25.54
C PRO A 527 67.94 -8.86 -24.94
N GLU A 528 67.26 -9.60 -25.82
CA GLU A 528 66.60 -10.90 -25.67
C GLU A 528 67.52 -12.06 -25.25
N SER A 529 66.90 -13.09 -24.66
CA SER A 529 67.38 -14.47 -24.67
C SER A 529 66.21 -15.43 -24.93
N PRO A 530 66.46 -16.62 -25.50
CA PRO A 530 65.62 -17.18 -26.56
C PRO A 530 64.62 -18.26 -26.10
N GLU A 531 63.61 -18.43 -26.96
CA GLU A 531 62.51 -19.38 -26.92
C GLU A 531 62.94 -20.86 -26.84
N THR A 532 62.02 -21.71 -26.40
CA THR A 532 61.91 -23.11 -26.87
C THR A 532 60.41 -23.53 -26.91
N PRO A 533 59.96 -24.31 -27.91
CA PRO A 533 58.57 -24.35 -28.36
C PRO A 533 57.83 -25.67 -28.03
N THR A 534 56.50 -25.66 -27.97
CA THR A 534 55.69 -26.88 -28.22
C THR A 534 54.26 -26.55 -28.70
N GLN A 535 54.09 -26.66 -30.02
CA GLN A 535 53.06 -27.37 -30.84
C GLN A 535 51.57 -27.58 -30.41
N PRO A 536 50.67 -27.80 -31.41
CA PRO A 536 49.26 -27.37 -31.40
C PRO A 536 48.26 -28.51 -31.15
N PHE A 537 47.00 -28.17 -30.82
CA PHE A 537 45.88 -29.11 -30.88
C PHE A 537 44.63 -28.56 -31.56
N MET A 538 43.90 -29.50 -32.14
CA MET A 538 42.98 -29.39 -33.27
C MET A 538 41.57 -28.91 -32.93
N VAL A 539 40.94 -28.33 -33.96
CA VAL A 539 39.50 -28.14 -34.17
C VAL A 539 38.81 -29.51 -34.39
N PRO A 540 37.50 -29.63 -34.09
CA PRO A 540 36.60 -30.03 -35.17
C PRO A 540 35.27 -29.26 -35.23
N THR A 541 34.97 -28.87 -36.46
CA THR A 541 33.74 -28.34 -37.05
C THR A 541 32.59 -29.35 -36.96
N LYS A 542 31.34 -28.85 -36.90
CA LYS A 542 30.21 -29.59 -37.47
C LYS A 542 29.15 -28.63 -38.04
N GLU A 543 29.06 -28.62 -39.37
CA GLU A 543 27.93 -28.12 -40.16
C GLU A 543 26.77 -29.12 -40.09
N THR A 544 25.51 -28.65 -40.15
CA THR A 544 24.41 -29.39 -40.80
C THR A 544 23.30 -28.42 -41.27
N THR A 545 23.32 -28.19 -42.59
CA THR A 545 22.22 -27.98 -43.56
C THR A 545 20.76 -27.77 -43.12
N SER A 546 20.15 -26.71 -43.68
CA SER A 546 18.72 -26.57 -44.05
C SER A 546 18.39 -27.39 -45.32
N PRO A 547 17.12 -27.69 -45.73
CA PRO A 547 16.19 -26.65 -46.23
C PRO A 547 14.65 -26.94 -46.18
N THR A 548 13.89 -25.98 -46.73
CA THR A 548 12.55 -26.01 -47.39
C THR A 548 11.24 -25.78 -46.61
N ASN A 549 10.62 -24.62 -46.90
CA ASN A 549 9.18 -24.24 -46.89
C ASN A 549 8.48 -24.76 -48.18
N PRO A 550 7.17 -24.47 -48.49
CA PRO A 550 6.02 -23.92 -47.72
C PRO A 550 4.72 -24.75 -47.90
N ILE A 551 3.56 -24.32 -47.34
CA ILE A 551 2.23 -24.34 -48.00
C ILE A 551 1.22 -23.47 -47.21
N CYS A 552 0.41 -22.72 -47.96
CA CYS A 552 -0.67 -21.80 -47.60
C CYS A 552 -1.83 -22.40 -46.78
N GLY A 553 -2.56 -21.53 -46.06
CA GLY A 553 -3.88 -21.82 -45.51
C GLY A 553 -4.57 -20.61 -44.89
N SER A 554 -5.59 -20.10 -45.57
CA SER A 554 -6.40 -18.89 -45.34
C SER A 554 -7.28 -18.86 -44.06
N ALA A 555 -7.35 -17.66 -43.47
CA ALA A 555 -8.51 -16.91 -42.95
C ALA A 555 -9.79 -17.63 -42.46
N LEU A 556 -10.21 -17.31 -41.23
CA LEU A 556 -11.62 -17.05 -40.88
C LEU A 556 -11.72 -16.28 -39.54
N LEU A 557 -12.29 -15.07 -39.61
CA LEU A 557 -12.67 -14.22 -38.48
C LEU A 557 -14.13 -14.52 -38.08
N VAL A 558 -14.42 -14.70 -36.79
CA VAL A 558 -15.76 -14.52 -36.21
C VAL A 558 -15.63 -13.93 -34.79
N PRO A 559 -16.42 -12.90 -34.43
CA PRO A 559 -16.40 -12.29 -33.10
C PRO A 559 -17.43 -12.94 -32.17
N PHE A 560 -17.10 -13.09 -30.89
CA PHE A 560 -18.12 -13.23 -29.84
C PHE A 560 -17.71 -12.41 -28.62
N GLY A 561 -18.41 -11.29 -28.44
CA GLY A 561 -18.50 -10.61 -27.16
C GLY A 561 -19.54 -11.28 -26.28
N LEU A 562 -19.18 -11.53 -25.02
CA LEU A 562 -20.13 -11.86 -23.97
C LEU A 562 -19.59 -11.34 -22.64
N LEU A 563 -20.20 -10.23 -22.19
CA LEU A 563 -20.08 -9.68 -20.85
C LEU A 563 -20.96 -10.53 -19.92
N PHE A 564 -20.36 -11.20 -18.93
CA PHE A 564 -21.08 -11.70 -17.76
C PHE A 564 -20.75 -10.82 -16.55
N ALA A 565 -21.77 -10.12 -16.06
CA ALA A 565 -21.77 -9.55 -14.72
C ALA A 565 -22.11 -10.66 -13.73
N ILE A 566 -21.22 -10.96 -12.78
CA ILE A 566 -21.47 -11.93 -11.70
C ILE A 566 -21.61 -11.17 -10.39
N ALA A 567 -22.76 -11.37 -9.74
CA ALA A 567 -23.04 -10.94 -8.39
C ALA A 567 -22.28 -11.82 -7.38
N PHE A 568 -21.40 -11.21 -6.58
CA PHE A 568 -20.76 -11.88 -5.45
C PHE A 568 -21.76 -12.05 -4.29
N SER A 569 -21.96 -13.28 -3.83
CA SER A 569 -22.66 -13.58 -2.58
C SER A 569 -21.64 -13.59 -1.44
N SER A 570 -21.83 -12.75 -0.42
CA SER A 570 -20.95 -12.57 0.75
C SER A 570 -20.97 -13.74 1.77
N LYS A 571 -21.20 -14.97 1.32
CA LYS A 571 -21.36 -16.14 2.20
C LYS A 571 -20.05 -16.83 2.61
N THR A 572 -18.91 -16.48 2.03
CA THR A 572 -17.64 -17.19 2.24
C THR A 572 -16.96 -16.87 3.58
N HIS A 573 -16.96 -15.61 4.06
CA HIS A 573 -16.19 -15.28 5.27
C HIS A 573 -16.82 -15.72 6.61
N LYS A 574 -18.15 -15.89 6.70
CA LYS A 574 -18.79 -16.35 7.95
C LYS A 574 -18.60 -17.85 8.26
N ARG A 575 -18.02 -18.63 7.34
CA ARG A 575 -17.96 -20.10 7.47
C ARG A 575 -16.58 -20.64 7.88
N GLU A 576 -15.51 -19.89 7.71
CA GLU A 576 -14.16 -20.30 8.13
C GLU A 576 -13.99 -20.31 9.66
N GLU A 577 -14.74 -19.47 10.39
CA GLU A 577 -14.62 -19.34 11.86
C GLU A 577 -15.18 -20.53 12.66
N ASN A 578 -16.05 -21.35 12.08
CA ASN A 578 -16.74 -22.44 12.81
C ASN A 578 -16.08 -23.82 12.68
N ILE A 579 -15.11 -23.99 11.76
CA ILE A 579 -14.61 -25.33 11.43
C ILE A 579 -13.37 -25.71 12.25
N TYR A 580 -12.57 -24.74 12.70
CA TYR A 580 -11.32 -25.01 13.42
C TYR A 580 -11.43 -24.96 14.97
N ASP A 581 -12.58 -24.55 15.52
CA ASP A 581 -12.82 -24.49 16.98
C ASP A 581 -13.29 -25.83 17.58
N ARG A 582 -13.34 -26.92 16.80
CA ARG A 582 -13.80 -28.25 17.24
C ARG A 582 -12.73 -29.17 17.83
N LYS A 583 -11.52 -28.69 18.10
CA LYS A 583 -10.47 -29.45 18.82
C LYS A 583 -9.85 -28.67 19.98
N ARG A 584 -10.70 -28.15 20.86
CA ARG A 584 -10.34 -27.92 22.26
C ARG A 584 -11.17 -28.82 23.15
#